data_AF-A0A536WM04-F1
#
_entry.id   AF-A0A536WM04-F1
#
_cell.length_a   1.000
_cell.length_b   1.000
_cell.length_c   1.000
_cell.angle_alpha   90.00
_cell.angle_beta   90.00
_cell.angle_gamma   90.00
#
_symmetry.space_group_name_H-M   'P 1'
#
loop_
_entity.id
_entity.type
_entity.pdbx_description
1 polymer ?
#
loop_
_entity_poly.entity_id
_entity_poly.type
_entity_poly.pdbx_seq_one_letter_code
_entity_poly.pdbx_strand_id
1 'polypeptide(L)'
;MPVRTEIHEGLVPVKIYTDELEPTARQQLVNISKLPIVHHHVAAMPDVHLGIGATVGSVIPTKKAIIPAAVGVDIGCGMIARRLSLTGNELGESSLRKVFNQISR
;
A
#
# COMPACT_ATOMS: atom_id res chain seq x y z
N MET A 1 1.47 -14.25 4.65
CA MET A 1 2.20 -14.26 3.36
C MET A 1 3.68 -14.32 3.67
N PRO A 2 4.45 -15.26 3.11
CA PRO A 2 5.88 -15.34 3.36
C PRO A 2 6.63 -14.21 2.64
N VAL A 3 7.81 -13.86 3.15
CA VAL A 3 8.78 -13.05 2.41
C VAL A 3 9.29 -13.87 1.23
N ARG A 4 9.27 -13.29 0.04
CA ARG A 4 9.78 -13.90 -1.20
C ARG A 4 11.27 -13.64 -1.37
N THR A 5 11.68 -12.39 -1.16
CA THR A 5 13.05 -11.91 -1.38
C THR A 5 13.41 -10.85 -0.34
N GLU A 6 14.69 -10.77 0.04
CA GLU A 6 15.24 -9.67 0.84
C GLU A 6 16.32 -8.90 0.07
N ILE A 7 16.35 -7.58 0.23
CA ILE A 7 17.42 -6.72 -0.30
C ILE A 7 18.21 -6.15 0.88
N HIS A 8 19.54 -6.32 0.86
CA HIS A 8 20.46 -5.90 1.92
C HIS A 8 21.42 -4.78 1.45
N GLU A 9 20.89 -3.77 0.76
CA GLU A 9 21.67 -2.64 0.20
C GLU A 9 21.58 -1.35 1.04
N GLY A 10 20.79 -1.35 2.10
CA GLY A 10 20.58 -0.20 3.00
C GLY A 10 21.07 -0.45 4.43
N LEU A 11 20.72 0.47 5.33
CA LEU A 11 21.01 0.34 6.77
C LEU A 11 20.14 -0.73 7.42
N VAL A 12 18.96 -0.97 6.86
CA VAL A 12 18.04 -2.06 7.23
C VAL A 12 17.70 -2.89 5.98
N PRO A 13 17.33 -4.18 6.14
CA PRO A 13 16.86 -4.96 5.01
C PRO A 13 15.52 -4.46 4.47
N VAL A 14 15.26 -4.71 3.19
CA VAL A 14 13.94 -4.58 2.57
C VAL A 14 13.36 -5.97 2.38
N LYS A 15 12.17 -6.23 2.93
CA LYS A 15 11.45 -7.51 2.80
C LYS A 15 10.36 -7.40 1.75
N ILE A 16 10.42 -8.24 0.73
CA ILE A 16 9.52 -8.19 -0.43
C ILE A 16 8.56 -9.38 -0.37
N TYR A 17 7.26 -9.12 -0.52
CA TYR A 17 6.19 -10.11 -0.42
C TYR A 17 5.56 -10.49 -1.78
N THR A 18 6.21 -10.12 -2.88
CA THR A 18 5.84 -10.43 -4.27
C THR A 18 7.04 -10.92 -5.07
N ASP A 19 6.77 -11.64 -6.15
CA ASP A 19 7.76 -12.10 -7.11
C ASP A 19 8.02 -11.04 -8.20
N GLU A 20 7.11 -10.07 -8.36
CA GLU A 20 7.18 -8.99 -9.33
C GLU A 20 7.57 -7.67 -8.64
N LEU A 21 8.72 -7.11 -9.01
CA LEU A 21 9.18 -5.82 -8.50
C LEU A 21 9.83 -5.01 -9.62
N GLU A 22 9.24 -3.86 -9.93
CA GLU A 22 9.79 -2.94 -10.93
C GLU A 22 11.14 -2.35 -10.48
N PRO A 23 12.11 -2.15 -11.40
CA PRO A 23 13.42 -1.60 -11.05
C PRO A 23 13.35 -0.22 -10.35
N THR A 24 12.40 0.62 -10.75
CA THR A 24 12.17 1.95 -10.17
C THR A 24 11.65 1.86 -8.74
N ALA A 25 10.66 1.00 -8.48
CA ALA A 25 10.15 0.71 -7.14
C ALA A 25 11.23 0.11 -6.24
N ARG A 26 12.02 -0.84 -6.76
CA ARG A 26 13.19 -1.41 -6.08
C ARG A 26 14.16 -0.33 -5.62
N GLN A 27 14.54 0.58 -6.53
CA GLN A 27 15.49 1.64 -6.22
C GLN A 27 14.95 2.58 -5.14
N GLN A 28 13.66 2.91 -5.19
CA GLN A 28 13.01 3.75 -4.19
C GLN A 28 12.99 3.07 -2.80
N LEU A 29 12.69 1.77 -2.73
CA LEU A 29 12.78 1.00 -1.48
C LEU A 29 14.20 0.99 -0.90
N VAL A 30 15.22 0.80 -1.75
CA VAL A 30 16.64 0.83 -1.34
C VAL A 30 17.04 2.22 -0.84
N ASN A 31 16.55 3.29 -1.47
CA ASN A 31 16.82 4.64 -1.01
C ASN A 31 16.22 4.88 0.39
N ILE A 32 15.00 4.40 0.63
CA ILE A 32 14.33 4.52 1.93
C ILE A 32 15.06 3.70 3.00
N SER A 33 15.51 2.49 2.68
CA SER A 33 16.20 1.62 3.65
C SER A 33 17.57 2.15 4.08
N LYS A 34 18.10 3.17 3.39
CA LYS A 34 19.32 3.91 3.77
C LYS A 34 19.07 5.03 4.78
N LEU A 35 17.82 5.36 5.11
CA LEU A 35 17.52 6.42 6.06
C LEU A 35 17.78 5.95 7.51
N PRO A 36 18.56 6.70 8.32
CA PRO A 36 18.93 6.27 9.67
C PRO A 36 17.76 6.25 10.66
N ILE A 37 16.65 6.87 10.31
CA ILE A 37 15.42 6.90 11.10
C ILE A 37 14.56 5.64 10.91
N VAL A 38 14.81 4.85 9.87
CA VAL A 38 14.03 3.62 9.60
C VAL A 38 14.46 2.53 10.57
N HIS A 39 13.48 1.84 11.13
CA HIS A 39 13.67 0.88 12.20
C HIS A 39 13.46 -0.57 11.72
N HIS A 40 14.41 -1.46 12.01
CA HIS A 40 14.31 -2.91 11.79
C HIS A 40 14.27 -3.36 10.31
N HIS A 41 13.29 -2.96 9.49
CA HIS A 41 13.23 -3.23 8.05
C HIS A 41 12.19 -2.36 7.34
N VAL A 42 12.30 -2.25 6.01
CA VAL A 42 11.22 -1.79 5.13
C VAL A 42 10.47 -3.01 4.59
N ALA A 43 9.15 -2.96 4.46
CA ALA A 43 8.37 -4.02 3.83
C ALA A 43 7.69 -3.53 2.54
N ALA A 44 7.80 -4.32 1.47
CA ALA A 44 7.17 -4.08 0.18
C ALA A 44 6.05 -5.10 -0.04
N MET A 45 4.81 -4.62 -0.04
CA MET A 45 3.60 -5.43 -0.20
C MET A 45 3.44 -5.89 -1.67
N PRO A 46 2.53 -6.84 -1.95
CA PRO A 46 2.44 -7.39 -3.29
C PRO A 46 2.01 -6.43 -4.40
N ASP A 47 1.34 -5.34 -4.03
CA ASP A 47 0.90 -4.26 -4.90
C ASP A 47 1.91 -3.11 -4.98
N VAL A 48 3.15 -3.34 -4.54
CA VAL A 48 4.20 -2.32 -4.51
C VAL A 48 4.51 -1.79 -5.91
N HIS A 49 4.53 -0.47 -6.06
CA HIS A 49 4.92 0.19 -7.30
C HIS A 49 5.51 1.57 -7.01
N LEU A 50 6.08 2.19 -8.04
CA LEU A 50 6.67 3.52 -7.96
C LEU A 50 5.63 4.54 -7.44
N GLY A 51 6.03 5.33 -6.44
CA GLY A 51 5.24 6.46 -5.95
C GLY A 51 6.07 7.74 -5.86
N ILE A 52 5.46 8.81 -5.36
CA ILE A 52 6.13 10.11 -5.19
C ILE A 52 6.73 10.16 -3.78
N GLY A 53 8.05 10.20 -3.68
CA GLY A 53 8.78 10.21 -2.40
C GLY A 53 8.96 8.81 -1.82
N ALA A 54 7.87 8.06 -1.62
CA ALA A 54 7.90 6.64 -1.27
C ALA A 54 7.11 5.78 -2.26
N THR A 55 7.38 4.47 -2.28
CA THR A 55 6.58 3.49 -3.03
C THR A 55 5.19 3.36 -2.43
N VAL A 56 4.18 3.25 -3.28
CA VAL A 56 2.85 2.75 -2.86
C VAL A 56 2.99 1.28 -2.46
N GLY A 57 2.21 0.81 -1.48
CA GLY A 57 2.30 -0.56 -1.01
C GLY A 57 3.55 -0.85 -0.17
N SER A 58 4.06 0.14 0.58
CA SER A 58 5.21 -0.06 1.48
C SER A 58 4.91 0.27 2.94
N VAL A 59 5.60 -0.42 3.85
CA VAL A 59 5.57 -0.16 5.30
C VAL A 59 6.96 0.29 5.73
N ILE A 60 7.05 1.50 6.27
CA ILE A 60 8.31 2.19 6.61
C ILE A 60 8.24 2.60 8.09
N PRO A 61 8.59 1.71 9.02
CA PRO A 61 8.61 2.05 10.45
C PRO A 61 9.75 3.02 10.74
N THR A 62 9.46 4.13 11.41
CA THR A 62 10.45 5.15 11.79
C THR A 62 10.56 5.33 13.30
N LYS A 63 11.71 5.78 13.80
CA LYS A 63 11.92 6.19 15.19
C LYS A 63 12.11 7.70 15.27
N LYS A 64 11.33 8.36 16.13
CA LYS A 64 11.45 9.80 16.47
C LYS A 64 11.34 10.76 15.27
N ALA A 65 10.80 10.32 14.14
CA ALA A 65 10.66 11.13 12.93
C ALA A 65 9.45 10.67 12.11
N ILE A 66 8.87 11.59 11.33
CA ILE A 66 7.82 11.32 10.35
C ILE A 66 8.35 11.61 8.94
N ILE A 67 7.85 10.88 7.95
CA ILE A 67 8.14 11.13 6.54
C ILE A 67 6.80 11.44 5.86
N PRO A 68 6.41 12.72 5.69
CA PRO A 68 5.10 13.08 5.14
C PRO A 68 4.84 12.46 3.76
N ALA A 69 5.86 12.43 2.89
CA ALA A 69 5.75 11.83 1.56
C ALA A 69 5.50 10.31 1.58
N ALA A 70 5.78 9.63 2.70
CA ALA A 70 5.48 8.20 2.87
C ALA A 70 4.02 7.93 3.27
N VAL A 71 3.27 8.96 3.70
CA VAL A 71 1.83 8.85 3.99
C VAL A 71 1.01 8.91 2.71
N GLY A 72 1.48 9.66 1.72
CA GLY A 72 0.76 9.95 0.47
C GLY A 72 0.11 11.33 0.48
N VAL A 73 -0.30 11.79 -0.71
CA VAL A 73 -0.91 13.12 -0.90
C VAL A 73 -2.37 13.15 -0.46
N ASP A 74 -3.07 12.01 -0.52
CA ASP A 74 -4.46 11.84 -0.10
C ASP A 74 -4.52 11.19 1.30
N ILE A 75 -4.26 12.02 2.32
CA ILE A 75 -4.20 11.57 3.71
C ILE A 75 -5.59 11.16 4.18
N GLY A 76 -5.71 9.90 4.60
CA GLY A 76 -6.99 9.31 5.01
C GLY A 76 -7.67 8.51 3.90
N CYS A 77 -7.05 8.39 2.72
CA CYS A 77 -7.46 7.43 1.71
C CYS A 77 -7.52 6.02 2.33
N GLY A 78 -8.65 5.35 2.11
CA GLY A 78 -8.96 4.08 2.74
C GLY A 78 -10.36 3.62 2.40
N MET A 79 -10.71 2.44 2.90
CA MET A 79 -11.99 1.81 2.61
C MET A 79 -12.83 1.68 3.88
N ILE A 80 -14.13 1.92 3.76
CA ILE A 80 -15.12 1.59 4.78
C ILE A 80 -16.09 0.60 4.17
N ALA A 81 -16.36 -0.50 4.89
CA ALA A 81 -17.33 -1.50 4.50
C ALA A 81 -18.50 -1.49 5.49
N ARG A 82 -19.74 -1.44 4.99
CA ARG A 82 -20.95 -1.58 5.79
C ARG A 82 -21.70 -2.83 5.39
N ARG A 83 -21.91 -3.74 6.35
CA ARG A 83 -22.74 -4.92 6.15
C ARG A 83 -24.21 -4.51 6.00
N LEU A 84 -24.86 -5.05 4.97
CA LEU A 84 -26.29 -4.90 4.74
C LEU A 84 -27.05 -6.12 5.27
N SER A 85 -28.36 -5.97 5.42
CA SER A 85 -29.28 -7.09 5.67
C SER A 85 -29.62 -7.89 4.41
N LEU A 86 -29.24 -7.38 3.23
CA LEU A 86 -29.46 -8.03 1.93
C LEU A 86 -28.41 -9.09 1.64
N THR A 87 -28.82 -10.13 0.93
CA THR A 87 -27.97 -11.18 0.38
C THR A 87 -27.69 -10.96 -1.11
N GLY A 88 -26.67 -11.62 -1.65
CA GLY A 88 -26.31 -11.50 -3.08
C GLY A 88 -27.46 -11.88 -4.04
N ASN A 89 -28.33 -12.80 -3.63
CA ASN A 89 -29.48 -13.23 -4.44
C ASN A 89 -30.60 -12.17 -4.51
N GLU A 90 -30.60 -11.19 -3.61
CA GLU A 90 -31.58 -10.08 -3.58
C GLU A 90 -31.12 -8.87 -4.41
N LEU A 91 -29.92 -8.93 -4.99
CA LEU A 91 -29.29 -7.83 -5.73
C LEU A 91 -29.32 -8.10 -7.25
N GLY A 92 -30.48 -7.87 -7.87
CA GLY A 92 -30.61 -7.91 -9.33
C GLY A 92 -29.98 -6.69 -10.03
N GLU A 93 -29.64 -6.85 -11.32
CA GLU A 93 -29.03 -5.76 -12.12
C GLU A 93 -29.90 -4.50 -12.14
N SER A 94 -31.21 -4.63 -12.30
CA SER A 94 -32.14 -3.50 -12.37
C SER A 94 -32.20 -2.72 -11.05
N SER A 95 -32.17 -3.40 -9.90
CA SER A 95 -32.06 -2.78 -8.57
C SER A 95 -30.71 -2.10 -8.36
N LEU A 96 -29.61 -2.75 -8.75
CA LEU A 96 -28.27 -2.19 -8.62
C LEU A 96 -28.10 -0.93 -9.47
N ARG A 97 -28.60 -0.92 -10.71
CA ARG A 97 -28.60 0.28 -11.58
C ARG A 97 -29.36 1.44 -10.95
N LYS A 98 -30.50 1.17 -10.29
CA LYS A 98 -31.26 2.22 -9.58
C LYS A 98 -30.45 2.82 -8.44
N VAL A 99 -29.82 1.98 -7.60
CA VAL A 99 -29.00 2.45 -6.46
C VAL A 99 -27.76 3.19 -6.94
N PHE A 100 -27.06 2.68 -7.94
CA PHE A 100 -25.90 3.35 -8.55
C PHE A 100 -26.27 4.76 -9.02
N ASN A 101 -27.36 4.91 -9.78
CA ASN A 101 -27.87 6.20 -10.25
C ASN A 101 -28.35 7.14 -9.14
N GLN A 102 -28.52 6.68 -7.90
CA GLN A 102 -28.83 7.53 -6.75
C GLN A 102 -27.55 8.03 -6.07
N ILE A 103 -26.49 7.22 -6.07
CA ILE A 103 -25.19 7.55 -5.45
C ILE A 103 -24.34 8.41 -6.38
N SER A 104 -24.39 8.17 -7.68
CA SER A 104 -23.55 8.85 -8.67
C SER A 104 -24.09 10.22 -9.13
N ARG A 105 -25.14 10.74 -8.48
CA ARG A 105 -25.68 12.10 -8.72
C ARG A 105 -24.86 13.12 -7.95
#